data_AF-A0A0F9JYQ1-F1
#
_entry.id   AF-A0A0F9JYQ1-F1
#
_cell.length_a   1.000
_cell.length_b   1.000
_cell.length_c   1.000
_cell.angle_alpha   90.00
_cell.angle_beta   90.00
_cell.angle_gamma   90.00
#
_symmetry.space_group_name_H-M   'P 1'
#
loop_
_entity.id
_entity.type
_entity.pdbx_description
1 polymer ?
#
loop_
_entity_poly.entity_id
_entity_poly.type
_entity_poly.pdbx_seq_one_letter_code
_entity_poly.pdbx_strand_id
1 'polypeptide(L)' 'MMPLPPNTVEVKPENKCDVCGEKNARYYNITYYIHVCGMKCFEEFIVGYNREIEEISRKLLKPDETDAVRKEKDDL' A
#
# COMPACT_ATOMS: atom_id res chain seq x y z
N MET A 1 17.59 15.99 14.19
CA MET A 1 16.92 15.89 12.88
C MET A 1 16.33 14.50 12.79
N MET A 2 15.04 14.36 12.46
CA MET A 2 14.45 13.03 12.22
C MET A 2 14.97 12.51 10.87
N PRO A 3 15.37 11.24 10.77
CA PRO A 3 15.85 10.68 9.52
C PRO A 3 14.73 10.64 8.48
N LEU A 4 15.08 10.87 7.20
CA LEU A 4 14.16 10.68 6.10
C LEU A 4 13.78 9.20 5.98
N PRO A 5 12.58 8.88 5.46
CA PRO A 5 12.23 7.49 5.21
C PRO A 5 13.19 6.88 4.17
N PRO A 6 13.41 5.57 4.19
CA PRO A 6 14.30 4.91 3.24
C PRO A 6 13.88 5.20 1.80
N ASN A 7 14.86 5.30 0.89
CA ASN A 7 14.64 5.55 -0.54
C ASN A 7 13.83 6.82 -0.85
N THR A 8 13.89 7.81 0.04
CA THR A 8 13.23 9.10 -0.13
C THR A 8 14.24 10.16 -0.54
N VAL A 9 13.95 10.89 -1.61
CA VAL A 9 14.78 11.99 -2.11
C VAL A 9 14.04 13.31 -2.00
N GLU A 10 14.77 14.40 -1.77
CA GLU A 10 14.22 15.74 -1.86
C GLU A 10 13.96 16.14 -3.31
N VAL A 11 12.82 16.77 -3.55
CA VAL A 11 12.40 17.19 -4.90
C VAL A 11 11.98 18.66 -4.89
N LYS A 12 12.04 19.27 -6.08
CA LYS A 12 11.47 20.61 -6.27
C LYS A 12 9.96 20.57 -6.02
N PRO A 13 9.36 21.63 -5.45
CA PRO A 13 7.95 21.68 -5.08
C PRO A 13 7.05 21.93 -6.30
N GLU A 14 7.18 21.09 -7.32
CA GLU A 14 6.43 21.12 -8.58
C GLU A 14 5.13 20.30 -8.49
N ASN A 15 5.17 19.19 -7.74
CA ASN A 15 4.03 18.30 -7.54
C ASN A 15 3.31 18.56 -6.21
N LYS A 16 2.01 18.26 -6.17
CA LYS A 16 1.25 18.22 -4.92
C LYS A 16 1.57 16.96 -4.13
N CYS A 17 1.38 17.01 -2.82
CA CYS A 17 1.47 15.83 -1.98
C CYS A 17 0.32 14.88 -2.33
N ASP A 18 0.63 13.63 -2.66
CA ASP A 18 -0.34 12.61 -3.05
C ASP A 18 -1.21 12.15 -1.87
N VAL A 19 -0.80 12.44 -0.63
CA VAL A 19 -1.51 12.04 0.59
C VAL A 19 -2.49 13.12 1.04
N CYS A 20 -2.02 14.36 1.24
CA CYS A 20 -2.90 15.43 1.74
C CYS A 20 -3.48 16.33 0.63
N GLY A 21 -2.90 16.38 -0.57
CA GLY A 21 -3.35 17.23 -1.68
C GLY A 21 -3.17 18.75 -1.48
N GLU A 22 -3.03 19.22 -0.24
CA GLU A 22 -3.00 20.65 0.09
C GLU A 22 -1.64 21.30 -0.23
N LYS A 23 -0.56 20.64 0.18
CA LYS A 23 0.81 21.18 0.15
C LYS A 23 1.57 20.65 -1.05
N ASN A 24 2.55 21.42 -1.50
CA ASN A 24 3.51 20.90 -2.48
C ASN A 24 4.39 19.85 -1.79
N ALA A 25 4.70 18.80 -2.53
CA ALA A 25 5.60 17.76 -2.09
C ALA A 25 7.00 18.32 -1.92
N ARG A 26 7.69 17.82 -0.90
CA ARG A 26 9.10 18.11 -0.64
C ARG A 26 9.96 16.89 -0.92
N TYR A 27 9.34 15.72 -0.91
CA TYR A 27 10.00 14.45 -1.00
C TYR A 27 9.28 13.55 -2.00
N TYR A 28 10.06 12.72 -2.67
CA TYR A 28 9.58 11.63 -3.50
C TYR A 28 10.18 10.32 -2.98
N ASN A 29 9.31 9.35 -2.68
CA ASN A 29 9.76 8.02 -2.28
C ASN A 29 9.83 7.10 -3.51
N ILE A 30 11.02 6.57 -3.78
CA ILE A 30 11.30 5.75 -4.96
C ILE A 30 10.66 4.36 -4.85
N THR A 31 10.58 3.80 -3.64
CA THR A 31 10.00 2.46 -3.42
C THR A 31 8.51 2.44 -3.68
N TYR A 32 7.80 3.47 -3.23
CA TYR A 32 6.34 3.54 -3.32
C TYR A 32 5.84 4.47 -4.43
N TYR A 33 6.74 5.10 -5.18
CA TYR A 33 6.43 6.02 -6.27
C TYR A 33 5.46 7.15 -5.85
N ILE A 34 5.69 7.74 -4.68
CA ILE A 34 4.76 8.71 -4.06
C ILE A 34 5.45 10.03 -3.68
N HIS A 35 4.75 11.14 -3.92
CA HIS A 35 5.11 12.49 -3.52
C HIS A 35 4.52 12.85 -2.15
N VAL A 36 5.38 13.18 -1.19
CA VAL A 36 4.96 13.52 0.18
C VAL A 36 5.51 14.88 0.62
N CYS A 37 4.72 15.62 1.40
CA CYS A 37 5.16 16.92 1.94
C CYS A 37 5.97 16.79 3.24
N GLY A 38 6.01 15.61 3.87
CA GLY A 38 6.79 15.36 5.08
C GLY A 38 6.50 14.01 5.72
N MET A 39 7.19 13.72 6.83
CA MET A 39 7.12 12.44 7.56
C MET A 39 5.70 12.03 7.94
N LYS A 40 4.87 12.95 8.43
CA LYS A 40 3.49 12.63 8.85
C LYS A 40 2.67 12.03 7.71
N CYS A 41 2.72 12.64 6.52
CA CYS A 41 2.03 12.13 5.35
C CYS A 41 2.62 10.80 4.87
N PHE A 42 3.93 10.60 5.03
CA PHE A 42 4.54 9.31 4.73
C PHE A 42 4.07 8.20 5.68
N GLU A 43 4.01 8.48 6.99
CA GLU A 43 3.49 7.55 8.00
C GLU A 43 2.02 7.18 7.74
N GLU A 44 1.17 8.17 7.45
CA GLU A 44 -0.24 7.95 7.08
C GLU A 44 -0.37 7.05 5.84
N PHE A 45 0.45 7.30 4.82
CA PHE A 45 0.49 6.45 3.63
C PHE A 45 0.88 5.01 3.95
N ILE A 46 1.93 4.78 4.75
CA ILE A 46 2.38 3.43 5.09
C ILE A 46 1.33 2.65 5.88
N VAL A 47 0.65 3.31 6.83
CA VAL A 47 -0.44 2.68 7.59
C VAL A 47 -1.59 2.26 6.66
N GLY A 48 -1.97 3.13 5.73
CA GLY A 48 -2.98 2.82 4.72
C GLY A 48 -2.56 1.66 3.81
N TYR A 49 -1.35 1.73 3.26
CA TYR A 49 -0.77 0.72 2.38
C TYR A 49 -0.75 -0.67 3.03
N ASN A 50 -0.27 -0.78 4.27
CA ASN A 50 -0.21 -2.05 4.98
C ASN A 50 -1.62 -2.64 5.20
N ARG A 51 -2.60 -1.79 5.54
CA ARG A 51 -3.99 -2.23 5.71
C ARG A 51 -4.57 -2.80 4.41
N GLU A 52 -4.33 -2.15 3.28
CA GLU A 52 -4.79 -2.64 1.96
C GLU A 52 -4.14 -3.99 1.62
N ILE A 53 -2.83 -4.14 1.84
CA ILE A 53 -2.11 -5.39 1.63
C ILE A 53 -2.66 -6.52 2.52
N GLU A 54 -2.97 -6.25 3.78
CA GLU A 54 -3.61 -7.23 4.67
C GLU A 54 -5.01 -7.63 4.17
N GLU A 55 -5.81 -6.68 3.70
CA GLU A 55 -7.14 -6.97 3.15
C GLU A 55 -7.08 -7.83 1.88
N ILE A 56 -6.13 -7.54 0.98
CA ILE A 56 -5.86 -8.36 -0.21
C ILE A 56 -5.40 -9.76 0.19
N SER A 57 -4.45 -9.85 1.13
CA SER A 57 -3.92 -11.13 1.62
C SER A 57 -5.03 -11.99 2.23
N ARG A 58 -5.93 -11.40 3.03
CA ARG A 58 -7.11 -12.08 3.56
C ARG A 58 -8.06 -12.58 2.48
N LYS A 59 -8.25 -11.83 1.39
CA LYS A 59 -9.11 -12.26 0.26
C LYS A 59 -8.48 -13.40 -0.54
N LEU A 60 -7.17 -13.38 -0.75
CA LEU A 60 -6.45 -14.44 -1.48
C LEU A 60 -6.27 -15.72 -0.67
N LEU A 61 -6.19 -15.63 0.66
CA LEU A 61 -6.09 -16.78 1.56
C LEU A 61 -7.44 -17.42 1.90
N LYS A 62 -8.57 -16.85 1.45
CA LYS A 62 -9.84 -17.57 1.49
C LYS A 62 -9.72 -18.71 0.47
N PRO A 63 -9.82 -19.98 0.89
CA PRO A 63 -9.87 -21.08 -0.06
C PRO A 63 -11.05 -20.80 -1.00
N ASP A 64 -10.79 -20.92 -2.29
CA ASP A 64 -11.80 -20.99 -3.33
C ASP A 64 -12.93 -21.91 -2.83
N GLU A 65 -14.13 -21.37 -2.64
CA GLU A 65 -15.35 -22.15 -2.43
C GLU A 65 -15.72 -22.86 -3.75
N THR A 66 -14.82 -23.71 -4.27
CA THR A 66 -15.09 -24.71 -5.30
C THR A 66 -15.39 -26.09 -4.70
N ASP A 67 -15.77 -26.12 -3.42
CA ASP A 67 -16.30 -27.28 -2.72
C ASP A 67 -17.81 -27.48 -3.02
N ALA A 68 -18.19 -27.50 -4.31
CA ALA A 68 -19.58 -27.73 -4.71
C ALA A 68 -19.78 -28.24 -6.16
N VAL A 69 -18.94 -29.13 -6.67
CA VAL A 69 -19.36 -30.02 -7.76
C VAL A 69 -19.07 -31.48 -7.40
N ARG A 70 -20.04 -32.06 -6.69
CA ARG A 70 -20.54 -33.45 -6.80
C ARG A 70 -19.50 -34.56 -6.57
N LYS A 71 -19.48 -35.11 -5.35
CA LYS A 71 -20.21 -36.32 -4.94
C LYS A 71 -19.77 -37.61 -5.66
N GLU A 72 -19.13 -38.46 -4.86
CA GLU A 72 -19.31 -39.92 -4.79
C GLU A 72 -19.27 -40.69 -6.12
N LYS A 73 -18.15 -41.37 -6.35
CA LYS A 73 -18.24 -42.78 -6.74
C LYS A 73 -17.34 -43.61 -5.81
N ASP A 74 -18.00 -44.09 -4.77
CA ASP A 74 -17.78 -45.37 -4.12
C ASP A 74 -17.44 -46.49 -5.12
N ASP A 75 -16.64 -47.43 -4.63
CA ASP A 75 -16.37 -48.79 -5.08
C ASP A 75 -17.32 -49.39 -6.13
N LEU A 76 -16.73 -49.83 -7.25
CA LEU A 76 -16.98 -51.17 -7.83
C LEU A 76 -15.79 -51.63 -8.69
#